data_AF-A0A1F3PX25-F1
#
_entry.id   AF-A0A1F3PX25-F1
#
_cell.length_a   1.000
_cell.length_b   1.000
_cell.length_c   1.000
_cell.angle_alpha   90.00
_cell.angle_beta   90.00
_cell.angle_gamma   90.00
#
_symmetry.space_group_name_H-M   'P 1'
#
loop_
_entity.id
_entity.type
_entity.pdbx_description
1 polymer ?
#
loop_
_entity_poly.entity_id
_entity_poly.type
_entity_poly.pdbx_seq_one_letter_code
_entity_poly.pdbx_strand_id
1 'polypeptide(L)'
;MGFKSYCFKKSLWVFHFGGASCNNCDIEILDCLTPRHDLERFGILLVGSIRHADVLLVNGSINNHDKERLIEIYKQAPKPILVVAIGACGCTGGIFAESLT
;
A
#
# COMPACT_ATOMS: atom_id res chain seq x y z
N MET A 1 -17.65 19.53 5.08
CA MET A 1 -16.69 18.45 5.44
C MET A 1 -16.25 18.68 6.88
N GLY A 2 -16.37 17.69 7.78
CA GLY A 2 -16.02 17.89 9.20
C GLY A 2 -14.51 18.07 9.42
N PHE A 3 -14.11 18.84 10.43
CA PHE A 3 -12.71 19.15 10.76
C PHE A 3 -11.82 17.89 10.85
N LYS A 4 -12.31 16.83 11.51
CA LYS A 4 -11.60 15.54 11.63
C LYS A 4 -11.27 14.89 10.27
N SER A 5 -12.21 14.93 9.32
CA SER A 5 -12.00 14.37 7.98
C SER A 5 -11.05 15.23 7.14
N TYR A 6 -11.05 16.54 7.36
CA TYR A 6 -10.09 17.45 6.71
C TYR A 6 -8.66 17.17 7.18
N CYS A 7 -8.43 17.07 8.50
CA CYS A 7 -7.12 16.76 9.07
C CYS A 7 -6.60 15.40 8.61
N PHE A 8 -7.45 14.37 8.59
CA PHE A 8 -7.07 13.02 8.13
C PHE A 8 -6.56 13.02 6.69
N LYS A 9 -7.24 13.73 5.78
CA LYS A 9 -6.82 13.84 4.37
C LYS A 9 -5.51 14.62 4.15
N LYS A 10 -5.02 15.33 5.17
CA LYS A 10 -3.81 16.17 5.12
C LYS A 10 -2.60 15.53 5.81
N SER A 11 -2.74 14.32 6.34
CA SER A 11 -1.68 13.61 7.07
C SER A 11 -1.88 12.09 6.94
N LEU A 12 -1.78 11.57 5.72
CA LEU A 12 -1.97 10.15 5.45
C LEU A 12 -0.65 9.39 5.58
N TRP A 13 -0.55 8.46 6.52
CA TRP A 13 0.65 7.62 6.62
C TRP A 13 0.44 6.32 5.86
N VAL A 14 1.40 5.97 4.99
CA VAL A 14 1.30 4.81 4.09
C VAL A 14 2.27 3.71 4.51
N PHE A 15 1.85 2.47 4.39
CA PHE A 15 2.70 1.28 4.51
C PHE A 15 2.52 0.43 3.25
N HIS A 16 3.61 0.10 2.56
CA HIS A 16 3.54 -0.78 1.40
C HIS A 16 3.81 -2.25 1.76
N PHE A 17 3.15 -3.16 1.08
CA PHE A 17 3.41 -4.59 1.12
C PHE A 17 3.53 -5.11 -0.31
N GLY A 18 4.73 -5.59 -0.67
CA GLY A 18 4.97 -6.29 -1.93
C GLY A 18 4.88 -7.80 -1.72
N GLY A 19 3.82 -8.42 -2.22
CA GLY A 19 3.64 -9.88 -2.20
C GLY A 19 3.86 -10.46 -3.60
N ALA A 20 4.85 -11.34 -3.75
CA ALA A 20 5.30 -11.85 -5.06
C ALA A 20 5.42 -10.76 -6.15
N SER A 21 6.03 -9.63 -5.80
CA SER A 21 6.28 -8.50 -6.70
C SER A 21 7.51 -8.74 -7.58
N CYS A 22 7.51 -8.14 -8.77
CA CYS A 22 8.70 -8.01 -9.62
C CYS A 22 9.54 -6.76 -9.30
N ASN A 23 9.27 -6.11 -8.16
CA ASN A 23 9.87 -4.88 -7.65
C ASN A 23 9.53 -3.60 -8.43
N ASN A 24 8.87 -3.69 -9.60
CA ASN A 24 8.61 -2.49 -10.39
C ASN A 24 7.64 -1.53 -9.68
N CYS A 25 6.54 -2.03 -9.12
CA CYS A 25 5.61 -1.18 -8.37
C CYS A 25 6.24 -0.63 -7.08
N ASP A 26 7.16 -1.38 -6.45
CA ASP A 26 7.90 -0.91 -5.27
C ASP A 26 8.82 0.27 -5.61
N ILE A 27 9.54 0.19 -6.72
CA ILE A 27 10.37 1.29 -7.23
C ILE A 27 9.51 2.54 -7.48
N GLU A 28 8.34 2.39 -8.13
CA GLU A 28 7.45 3.52 -8.41
C GLU A 28 6.87 4.14 -7.12
N ILE A 29 6.56 3.32 -6.10
CA ILE A 29 6.13 3.82 -4.78
C ILE A 29 7.23 4.68 -4.14
N LEU A 30 8.50 4.23 -4.23
CA LEU A 30 9.63 5.00 -3.73
C LEU A 30 9.92 6.23 -4.58
N ASP A 31 9.79 6.15 -5.90
CA ASP A 31 10.00 7.28 -6.81
C ASP A 31 9.00 8.42 -6.53
N CYS A 32 7.77 8.07 -6.15
CA CYS A 32 6.78 9.04 -5.71
C CYS A 32 7.21 9.87 -4.48
N LEU A 33 8.11 9.34 -3.65
CA LEU A 33 8.67 10.04 -2.48
C LEU A 33 9.91 10.88 -2.82
N THR A 34 10.46 10.74 -4.03
CA THR A 34 11.63 11.51 -4.44
C THR A 34 11.24 12.96 -4.78
N PRO A 35 12.21 13.91 -4.85
CA PRO A 35 11.93 15.32 -5.09
C PRO A 35 11.18 15.64 -6.37
N ARG A 36 11.16 14.72 -7.36
CA ARG A 36 10.42 14.92 -8.60
C ARG A 36 8.91 14.89 -8.38
N HIS A 37 8.43 14.05 -7.46
CA HIS A 37 7.01 13.82 -7.20
C HIS A 37 6.58 14.33 -5.82
N ASP A 38 7.47 14.28 -4.83
CA ASP A 38 7.34 14.92 -3.51
C ASP A 38 5.96 14.74 -2.87
N LEU A 39 5.55 13.49 -2.65
CA LEU A 39 4.29 13.18 -1.96
C LEU A 39 4.22 13.72 -0.52
N GLU A 40 5.37 13.94 0.13
CA GLU A 40 5.43 14.48 1.50
C GLU A 40 4.78 15.87 1.60
N ARG A 41 4.83 16.68 0.55
CA ARG A 41 4.13 17.98 0.49
C ARG A 41 2.62 17.87 0.67
N PHE A 42 2.02 16.72 0.33
CA PHE A 42 0.60 16.45 0.54
C PHE A 42 0.29 15.84 1.92
N GLY A 43 1.32 15.67 2.76
CA GLY A 43 1.22 15.01 4.05
C GLY A 43 1.21 13.48 3.95
N ILE A 44 1.74 12.92 2.85
CA ILE A 44 1.87 11.48 2.67
C ILE A 44 3.27 11.03 3.08
N LEU A 45 3.36 10.15 4.07
CA LEU A 45 4.64 9.68 4.62
C LEU A 45 4.69 8.15 4.64
N LEU A 46 5.78 7.56 4.15
CA LEU A 46 6.02 6.12 4.24
C LEU A 46 6.50 5.75 5.65
N VAL A 47 5.79 4.85 6.32
CA VAL A 47 6.11 4.39 7.68
C VAL A 47 6.58 2.94 7.69
N GLY A 48 7.47 2.62 8.63
CA GLY A 48 8.04 1.27 8.76
C GLY A 48 7.14 0.23 9.43
N SER A 49 6.02 0.64 10.03
CA SER A 49 5.09 -0.28 10.69
C SER A 49 3.65 0.00 10.29
N ILE A 50 2.93 -1.06 9.91
CA ILE A 50 1.49 -0.99 9.63
C ILE A 50 0.67 -0.46 10.81
N ARG A 51 1.17 -0.58 12.04
CA ARG A 51 0.50 -0.08 13.25
C ARG A 51 0.39 1.44 13.31
N HIS A 52 1.17 2.14 12.48
CA HIS A 52 1.17 3.59 12.37
C HIS A 52 0.52 4.08 11.07
N ALA A 53 0.10 3.18 10.17
CA ALA A 53 -0.36 3.56 8.84
C ALA A 53 -1.88 3.75 8.79
N ASP A 54 -2.32 4.74 8.01
CA ASP A 54 -3.70 5.01 7.66
C ASP A 54 -4.08 4.38 6.29
N VAL A 55 -3.07 4.03 5.49
CA VAL A 55 -3.22 3.44 4.15
C VAL A 55 -2.26 2.26 3.98
N LEU A 56 -2.80 1.12 3.57
CA LEU A 56 -2.07 -0.06 3.15
C LEU A 56 -1.99 -0.09 1.62
N LEU A 57 -0.78 0.06 1.08
CA LEU A 57 -0.50 -0.08 -0.34
C LEU A 57 -0.12 -1.54 -0.61
N VAL A 58 -0.86 -2.23 -1.46
CA VAL A 58 -0.62 -3.64 -1.80
C VAL A 58 -0.19 -3.73 -3.24
N ASN A 59 0.96 -4.33 -3.49
CA ASN A 59 1.46 -4.57 -4.85
C ASN A 59 1.93 -6.02 -5.02
N GLY A 60 2.14 -6.40 -6.28
CA GLY A 60 2.52 -7.76 -6.67
C GLY A 60 1.33 -8.71 -6.83
N SER A 61 1.59 -9.89 -7.38
CA SER A 61 0.56 -10.93 -7.58
C SER A 61 0.48 -11.82 -6.35
N ILE A 62 -0.32 -11.44 -5.37
CA ILE A 62 -0.41 -12.13 -4.07
C ILE A 62 -0.64 -13.64 -4.24
N ASN A 63 0.40 -14.42 -3.98
CA ASN A 63 0.36 -15.89 -4.04
C ASN A 63 -0.27 -16.48 -2.76
N ASN A 64 -0.47 -17.79 -2.73
CA ASN A 64 -1.08 -18.47 -1.58
C ASN A 64 -0.27 -18.31 -0.29
N HIS A 65 1.05 -18.19 -0.39
CA HIS A 65 1.95 -18.05 0.76
C HIS A 65 1.89 -16.64 1.38
N ASP A 66 1.80 -15.60 0.56
CA ASP A 66 1.77 -14.20 1.00
C ASP A 66 0.37 -13.76 1.43
N LYS A 67 -0.68 -14.46 0.97
CA LYS A 67 -2.08 -14.18 1.31
C LYS A 67 -2.33 -14.12 2.82
N GLU A 68 -1.86 -15.12 3.57
CA GLU A 68 -2.07 -15.18 5.02
C GLU A 68 -1.37 -14.01 5.72
N ARG A 69 -0.14 -13.71 5.32
CA ARG A 69 0.64 -12.58 5.84
C ARG A 69 -0.03 -11.24 5.58
N LEU A 70 -0.56 -11.03 4.38
CA LEU A 70 -1.29 -9.81 4.04
C LEU A 70 -2.54 -9.63 4.91
N ILE A 71 -3.29 -10.71 5.15
CA ILE A 71 -4.46 -10.69 6.04
C ILE A 71 -4.05 -10.35 7.48
N GLU A 72 -2.94 -10.88 7.97
CA GLU A 72 -2.42 -10.56 9.30
C GLU A 72 -1.99 -9.09 9.42
N ILE A 73 -1.26 -8.58 8.43
CA ILE A 73 -0.86 -7.17 8.37
C ILE A 73 -2.11 -6.27 8.40
N TYR A 74 -3.12 -6.58 7.58
CA TYR A 74 -4.38 -5.84 7.58
C TYR A 74 -5.12 -5.87 8.93
N LYS A 75 -5.04 -6.99 9.66
CA LYS A 75 -5.62 -7.11 11.01
C LYS A 75 -4.85 -6.29 12.06
N GLN A 76 -3.54 -6.15 11.91
CA GLN A 76 -2.69 -5.36 12.83
C GLN A 76 -2.81 -3.84 12.62
N ALA A 77 -3.37 -3.40 11.50
CA ALA A 77 -3.57 -1.99 11.19
C ALA A 77 -4.59 -1.30 12.13
N PRO A 78 -4.33 -0.05 12.57
CA PRO A 78 -5.33 0.76 13.24
C PRO A 78 -6.52 1.02 12.29
N LYS A 79 -7.73 1.13 12.83
CA LYS A 79 -8.94 1.41 12.03
C LYS A 79 -9.43 2.84 12.28
N PRO A 80 -9.84 3.58 11.23
CA PRO A 80 -10.02 3.14 9.84
C PRO A 80 -8.70 3.05 9.05
N ILE A 81 -8.58 2.05 8.15
CA ILE A 81 -7.47 1.93 7.19
C ILE A 81 -8.03 1.86 5.77
N LEU A 82 -7.38 2.55 4.83
CA LEU A 82 -7.64 2.42 3.40
C LEU A 82 -6.72 1.37 2.78
N VAL A 83 -7.20 0.61 1.81
CA VAL A 83 -6.39 -0.37 1.07
C VAL A 83 -6.36 0.05 -0.39
N VAL A 84 -5.15 0.16 -0.95
CA VAL A 84 -4.93 0.53 -2.35
C VAL A 84 -4.15 -0.59 -3.02
N ALA A 85 -4.78 -1.25 -4.00
CA ALA A 85 -4.09 -2.18 -4.88
C ALA A 85 -3.34 -1.41 -5.97
N ILE A 86 -2.06 -1.74 -6.18
CA ILE A 86 -1.16 -1.06 -7.11
C ILE A 86 -0.69 -2.04 -8.18
N GLY A 87 -0.81 -1.59 -9.43
CA GLY A 87 -0.39 -2.33 -10.63
C GLY A 87 -1.40 -3.38 -11.07
N ALA A 88 -1.25 -3.84 -12.32
CA ALA A 88 -2.13 -4.87 -12.90
C ALA A 88 -2.10 -6.18 -12.09
N CYS A 89 -0.93 -6.56 -11.58
CA CYS A 89 -0.77 -7.76 -10.76
C CYS A 89 -1.54 -7.64 -9.43
N GLY A 90 -1.45 -6.51 -8.73
CA GLY A 90 -2.16 -6.31 -7.46
C GLY A 90 -3.67 -6.16 -7.63
N CYS A 91 -4.13 -5.62 -8.76
CA CYS A 91 -5.55 -5.40 -9.03
C CYS A 91 -6.29 -6.64 -9.56
N THR A 92 -5.68 -7.37 -10.50
CA THR A 92 -6.34 -8.46 -11.23
C THR A 92 -5.54 -9.75 -11.31
N GLY A 93 -4.35 -9.82 -10.69
CA GLY A 93 -3.38 -10.90 -10.90
C GLY A 93 -2.53 -10.72 -12.17
N GLY A 94 -2.92 -9.81 -13.07
CA GLY A 94 -2.20 -9.53 -14.31
C GLY A 94 -1.97 -10.80 -15.14
N ILE A 95 -0.75 -10.98 -15.64
CA ILE A 95 -0.35 -12.18 -16.40
C ILE A 95 -0.33 -13.47 -15.55
N PHE A 96 -0.42 -13.34 -14.23
CA PHE A 96 -0.40 -14.46 -13.28
C PHE A 96 -1.81 -14.80 -12.75
N ALA A 97 -2.87 -14.20 -13.29
CA ALA A 97 -4.24 -14.39 -12.80
C ALA A 97 -4.71 -15.86 -12.80
N GLU A 98 -4.20 -16.68 -13.74
CA GLU A 98 -4.52 -18.11 -13.86
C GLU A 98 -3.44 -19.02 -13.24
N SER A 99 -2.45 -18.42 -12.56
CA SER A 99 -1.40 -19.18 -11.89
C SER A 99 -1.94 -19.90 -10.65
N LEU A 100 -1.41 -21.09 -10.36
CA LEU A 100 -1.75 -21.90 -9.19
C LEU A 100 -0.95 -21.54 -7.93
N THR A 101 -0.09 -20.51 -8.03
CA THR A 101 0.85 -20.07 -6.99
C THR A 101 0.18 -19.38 -5.82
#